data_AF-A0A645HXZ3-F1
#
_entry.id   AF-A0A645HXZ3-F1
#
_cell.length_a   1.000
_cell.length_b   1.000
_cell.length_c   1.000
_cell.angle_alpha   90.00
_cell.angle_beta   90.00
_cell.angle_gamma   90.00
#
_symmetry.space_group_name_H-M   'P 1'
#
loop_
_entity.id
_entity.type
_entity.pdbx_description
1 polymer ?
#
loop_
_entity_poly.entity_id
_entity_poly.type
_entity_poly.pdbx_seq_one_letter_code
_entity_poly.pdbx_strand_id
1 'polypeptide(L)'
;MNWQVSWTETAFARNNTDVLELLLRYPSQMDESKPCRRFINTLGHAMSGGAPLTGEHKAYLKRFCTVPAVIARQQHDTGQAERRFRADPSADNEKWLKIQRAIFDVIE
;
A
#
# COMPACT_ATOMS: atom_id res chain seq x y z
N MET A 1 0.32 -23.64 3.55
CA MET A 1 1.31 -23.29 2.52
C MET A 1 1.71 -21.86 2.81
N ASN A 2 2.96 -21.60 3.16
CA ASN A 2 3.38 -20.22 3.43
C ASN A 2 3.39 -19.44 2.11
N TRP A 3 3.01 -18.15 2.16
CA TRP A 3 2.96 -17.28 0.98
C TRP A 3 3.62 -15.93 1.25
N GLN A 4 4.02 -15.23 0.19
CA GLN A 4 4.72 -13.93 0.25
C GLN A 4 3.90 -12.83 -0.42
N VAL A 5 4.12 -11.57 -0.03
CA VAL A 5 3.46 -10.39 -0.63
C VAL A 5 3.69 -10.33 -2.14
N SER A 6 4.82 -10.84 -2.63
CA SER A 6 5.09 -10.96 -4.08
C SER A 6 4.00 -11.70 -4.87
N TRP A 7 3.28 -12.63 -4.23
CA TRP A 7 2.17 -13.34 -4.85
C TRP A 7 0.94 -12.44 -4.98
N THR A 8 0.70 -11.58 -4.00
CA THR A 8 -0.35 -10.56 -4.06
C THR A 8 -0.03 -9.53 -5.14
N GLU A 9 1.23 -9.09 -5.24
CA GLU A 9 1.71 -8.18 -6.29
C GLU A 9 1.47 -8.77 -7.69
N THR A 10 1.81 -10.05 -7.86
CA THR A 10 1.58 -10.78 -9.12
C THR A 10 0.09 -10.95 -9.43
N ALA A 11 -0.72 -11.25 -8.41
CA ALA A 11 -2.16 -11.42 -8.57
C ALA A 11 -2.84 -10.09 -8.94
N PHE A 12 -2.44 -8.97 -8.34
CA PHE A 12 -2.88 -7.62 -8.73
C PHE A 12 -2.48 -7.30 -10.18
N ALA A 13 -1.23 -7.56 -10.58
CA ALA A 13 -0.76 -7.31 -11.94
C ALA A 13 -1.51 -8.13 -13.01
N ARG A 14 -2.02 -9.31 -12.64
CA ARG A 14 -2.81 -10.20 -13.52
C ARG A 14 -4.32 -10.03 -13.36
N ASN A 15 -4.76 -9.11 -12.51
CA ASN A 15 -6.17 -8.94 -12.13
C ASN A 15 -6.84 -10.28 -11.69
N ASN A 16 -6.09 -11.13 -10.98
CA ASN A 16 -6.55 -12.44 -10.54
C ASN A 16 -7.19 -12.32 -9.15
N THR A 17 -8.47 -11.99 -9.14
CA THR A 17 -9.27 -11.79 -7.92
C THR A 17 -9.38 -13.05 -7.08
N ASP A 18 -9.49 -14.23 -7.70
CA ASP A 18 -9.63 -15.50 -6.97
C ASP A 18 -8.41 -15.77 -6.08
N VAL A 19 -7.21 -15.52 -6.61
CA VAL A 19 -5.97 -15.64 -5.83
C VAL A 19 -5.90 -14.57 -4.73
N LEU A 20 -6.31 -13.34 -5.03
CA LEU A 20 -6.34 -12.26 -4.03
C LEU A 20 -7.28 -12.59 -2.87
N GLU A 21 -8.46 -13.13 -3.13
CA GLU A 21 -9.41 -13.55 -2.10
C GLU A 21 -8.89 -14.74 -1.30
N LEU A 22 -8.27 -15.72 -1.97
CA LEU A 22 -7.67 -16.87 -1.32
C LEU A 22 -6.57 -16.45 -0.31
N LEU A 23 -5.65 -15.58 -0.73
CA LEU A 23 -4.56 -15.11 0.12
C LEU A 23 -5.08 -14.24 1.28
N LEU A 24 -6.11 -13.41 1.05
CA LEU A 24 -6.77 -12.64 2.12
C LEU A 24 -7.42 -13.53 3.19
N ARG A 25 -7.90 -14.72 2.82
CA ARG A 25 -8.51 -15.69 3.74
C ARG A 25 -7.48 -16.35 4.67
N TYR A 26 -6.22 -16.43 4.25
CA TYR A 26 -5.14 -17.10 5.00
C TYR A 26 -4.00 -16.15 5.39
N PRO A 27 -4.27 -15.04 6.09
CA PRO A 27 -3.28 -14.02 6.42
C PRO A 27 -2.21 -14.51 7.40
N SER A 28 -2.54 -15.49 8.26
CA SER A 28 -1.59 -16.11 9.18
C SER A 28 -0.55 -16.99 8.49
N GLN A 29 -0.75 -17.33 7.21
CA GLN A 29 0.21 -18.09 6.41
C GLN A 29 1.17 -17.18 5.63
N MET A 30 1.06 -15.85 5.78
CA MET A 30 1.99 -14.91 5.16
C MET A 30 3.33 -14.93 5.90
N ASP A 31 4.39 -15.30 5.19
CA ASP A 31 5.74 -15.48 5.74
C ASP A 31 6.71 -14.53 5.03
N GLU A 32 6.62 -13.24 5.38
CA GLU A 32 7.50 -12.20 4.87
C GLU A 32 7.85 -11.19 5.96
N SER A 33 9.10 -10.76 5.99
CA SER A 33 9.55 -9.71 6.91
C SER A 33 9.06 -8.33 6.44
N LYS A 34 8.30 -7.63 7.28
CA LYS A 34 7.79 -6.26 7.01
C LYS A 34 6.94 -6.17 5.72
N PRO A 35 5.90 -7.01 5.58
CA PRO A 35 5.11 -7.17 4.36
C PRO A 35 4.47 -5.85 3.91
N CYS A 36 3.99 -5.05 4.87
CA CYS A 36 3.36 -3.76 4.58
C CYS A 36 4.28 -2.72 3.98
N ARG A 37 5.55 -2.68 4.39
CA ARG A 37 6.49 -1.72 3.82
C ARG A 37 6.68 -1.98 2.34
N ARG A 38 6.83 -3.26 1.97
CA ARG A 38 6.94 -3.67 0.58
C ARG A 38 5.66 -3.36 -0.18
N PHE A 39 4.52 -3.82 0.34
CA PHE A 39 3.23 -3.64 -0.32
C PHE A 39 2.90 -2.16 -0.58
N ILE A 40 3.04 -1.29 0.43
CA ILE A 40 2.79 0.15 0.30
C ILE A 40 3.73 0.79 -0.73
N ASN A 41 5.01 0.40 -0.76
CA ASN A 41 5.96 0.91 -1.74
C ASN A 41 5.56 0.50 -3.17
N THR A 42 5.28 -0.78 -3.39
CA THR A 42 4.88 -1.30 -4.70
C THR A 42 3.57 -0.66 -5.17
N LEU A 43 2.57 -0.58 -4.29
CA LEU A 43 1.29 0.08 -4.55
C LEU A 43 1.48 1.58 -4.86
N GLY A 44 2.29 2.28 -4.07
CA GLY A 44 2.58 3.69 -4.29
C GLY A 44 3.23 3.96 -5.65
N HIS A 45 4.17 3.10 -6.07
CA HIS A 45 4.74 3.18 -7.42
C HIS A 45 3.71 2.89 -8.51
N ALA A 46 2.86 1.87 -8.34
CA ALA A 46 1.78 1.57 -9.29
C ALA A 46 0.81 2.76 -9.42
N MET A 47 0.39 3.35 -8.29
CA MET A 47 -0.47 4.54 -8.28
C MET A 47 0.21 5.76 -8.93
N SER A 48 1.52 5.92 -8.77
CA SER A 48 2.28 6.98 -9.44
C SER A 48 2.30 6.83 -10.97
N GLY A 49 2.16 5.59 -11.46
CA GLY A 49 1.98 5.25 -12.88
C GLY A 49 0.53 5.30 -13.36
N GLY A 50 -0.43 5.71 -12.50
CA GLY A 50 -1.84 5.85 -12.85
C GLY A 50 -2.73 4.66 -12.46
N ALA A 51 -2.21 3.63 -11.78
CA ALA A 51 -3.03 2.53 -11.31
C ALA A 51 -4.02 2.99 -10.22
N PRO A 52 -5.30 2.56 -10.26
CA PRO A 52 -6.28 2.95 -9.26
C PRO A 52 -6.06 2.20 -7.93
N LEU A 53 -6.40 2.86 -6.82
CA LEU A 53 -6.49 2.23 -5.50
C LEU A 53 -7.83 1.47 -5.38
N THR A 54 -7.87 0.22 -5.84
CA THR A 54 -9.09 -0.61 -5.89
C THR A 54 -9.58 -1.06 -4.50
N GLY A 55 -10.78 -1.65 -4.44
CA GLY A 55 -11.34 -2.21 -3.20
C GLY A 55 -10.48 -3.32 -2.60
N GLU A 56 -9.89 -4.16 -3.45
CA GLU A 56 -8.99 -5.24 -3.06
C GLU A 56 -7.71 -4.68 -2.42
N HIS A 57 -7.09 -3.65 -3.02
CA HIS A 57 -5.93 -3.00 -2.42
C HIS A 57 -6.26 -2.48 -1.02
N LYS A 58 -7.43 -1.86 -0.84
CA LYS A 58 -7.89 -1.37 0.46
C LYS A 58 -8.11 -2.51 1.46
N ALA A 59 -8.66 -3.65 1.02
CA ALA A 59 -8.84 -4.82 1.87
C ALA A 59 -7.49 -5.36 2.37
N TYR A 60 -6.49 -5.44 1.49
CA TYR A 60 -5.13 -5.84 1.86
C TYR A 60 -4.48 -4.85 2.84
N LEU A 61 -4.55 -3.54 2.55
CA LEU A 61 -4.02 -2.50 3.44
C LEU A 61 -4.65 -2.62 4.84
N LYS A 62 -5.97 -2.72 4.94
CA LYS A 62 -6.68 -2.87 6.22
C LYS A 62 -6.30 -4.15 6.96
N ARG A 63 -6.12 -5.25 6.21
CA ARG A 63 -5.85 -6.56 6.82
C ARG A 63 -4.44 -6.66 7.39
N PHE A 64 -3.46 -6.11 6.69
CA PHE A 64 -2.04 -6.34 7.01
C PHE A 64 -1.36 -5.12 7.63
N CYS A 65 -1.82 -3.89 7.32
CA CYS A 65 -1.05 -2.66 7.53
C CYS A 65 -1.62 -1.70 8.58
N THR A 66 -2.58 -2.16 9.37
CA THR A 66 -3.21 -1.44 10.48
C THR A 66 -2.49 -1.63 11.83
N VAL A 67 -1.28 -2.21 11.82
CA VAL A 67 -0.47 -2.33 13.04
C VAL A 67 0.10 -0.95 13.44
N PRO A 68 0.15 -0.61 14.74
CA PRO A 68 0.52 0.74 15.18
C PRO A 68 1.86 1.26 14.62
N ALA A 69 2.87 0.40 14.52
CA ALA A 69 4.17 0.76 13.97
C ALA A 69 4.11 1.12 12.47
N VAL A 70 3.20 0.51 11.71
CA VAL A 70 3.00 0.82 10.28
C VAL A 70 2.22 2.12 10.13
N ILE A 71 1.16 2.31 10.92
CA ILE A 71 0.36 3.55 10.93
C ILE A 71 1.26 4.75 11.26
N ALA A 72 2.03 4.69 12.34
CA ALA A 72 2.93 5.77 12.74
C ALA A 72 3.97 6.10 11.66
N ARG A 73 4.51 5.08 10.99
CA ARG A 73 5.43 5.28 9.86
C ARG A 73 4.73 5.94 8.68
N GLN A 74 3.54 5.48 8.31
CA GLN A 74 2.79 6.05 7.20
C GLN A 74 2.40 7.50 7.48
N GLN A 75 2.00 7.83 8.71
CA GLN A 75 1.75 9.20 9.15
C GLN A 75 3.00 10.07 8.97
N HIS A 76 4.17 9.57 9.36
CA HIS A 76 5.44 10.27 9.14
C HIS A 76 5.74 10.49 7.66
N ASP A 77 5.59 9.45 6.83
CA ASP A 77 5.86 9.49 5.39
C ASP A 77 4.92 10.50 4.69
N THR A 78 3.63 10.53 5.07
CA THR A 78 2.66 11.54 4.62
C THR A 78 3.08 12.96 5.04
N GLY A 79 3.49 13.15 6.30
CA GLY A 79 3.99 14.44 6.79
C GLY A 79 5.25 14.92 6.06
N GLN A 80 6.14 14.02 5.64
CA GLN A 80 7.29 14.38 4.79
C GLN A 80 6.85 14.78 3.39
N ALA A 81 5.89 14.07 2.80
CA ALA A 81 5.35 14.43 1.49
C ALA A 81 4.69 15.82 1.51
N GLU A 82 4.00 16.17 2.59
CA GLU A 82 3.43 17.52 2.76
C GLU A 82 4.51 18.60 2.80
N ARG A 83 5.60 18.36 3.54
CA ARG A 83 6.73 19.31 3.60
C ARG A 83 7.37 19.51 2.24
N ARG A 84 7.55 18.43 1.47
CA ARG A 84 8.08 18.49 0.09
C ARG A 84 7.18 19.31 -0.81
N PHE A 85 5.87 19.06 -0.79
CA PHE A 85 4.90 19.82 -1.57
C PHE A 85 4.83 21.31 -1.17
N ARG A 86 4.94 21.62 0.13
CA ARG A 86 5.00 23.02 0.60
C ARG A 86 6.28 23.73 0.15
N ALA A 87 7.40 23.01 0.10
CA ALA A 87 8.67 23.57 -0.34
C ALA A 87 8.74 23.75 -1.88
N ASP A 88 8.16 22.81 -2.62
CA ASP A 88 8.05 22.84 -4.08
C ASP A 88 6.69 22.28 -4.52
N PRO A 89 5.73 23.13 -4.93
CA PRO A 89 4.38 22.72 -5.29
C PRO A 89 4.30 22.20 -6.74
N SER A 90 5.28 21.38 -7.14
CA SER A 90 5.30 20.73 -8.45
C SER A 90 4.25 19.62 -8.55
N ALA A 91 3.81 19.32 -9.77
CA ALA A 91 2.82 18.27 -10.04
C ALA A 91 3.27 16.89 -9.52
N ASP A 92 4.58 16.61 -9.54
CA ASP A 92 5.13 15.37 -9.01
C ASP A 92 5.04 15.30 -7.48
N ASN A 93 5.35 16.37 -6.75
CA ASN A 93 5.19 16.40 -5.31
C ASN A 93 3.72 16.35 -4.89
N GLU A 94 2.83 17.02 -5.62
CA GLU A 94 1.39 16.93 -5.41
C GLU A 94 0.88 15.50 -5.58
N LYS A 95 1.31 14.82 -6.66
CA LYS A 95 0.97 13.42 -6.95
C LYS A 95 1.41 12.50 -5.81
N TRP A 96 2.66 12.58 -5.38
CA TRP A 96 3.15 11.74 -4.28
C TRP A 96 2.44 12.05 -2.96
N LEU A 97 2.13 13.31 -2.67
CA LEU A 97 1.34 13.66 -1.50
C LEU A 97 -0.06 13.04 -1.53
N LYS A 98 -0.76 13.10 -2.67
CA LYS A 98 -2.07 12.47 -2.85
C LYS A 98 -2.01 10.96 -2.63
N ILE A 99 -0.97 10.29 -3.14
CA ILE A 99 -0.77 8.85 -2.95
C ILE A 99 -0.54 8.51 -1.47
N GLN A 100 0.35 9.23 -0.78
CA GLN A 100 0.65 8.96 0.63
C GLN A 100 -0.57 9.17 1.53
N ARG A 101 -1.36 10.23 1.27
CA ARG A 101 -2.64 10.47 1.96
C ARG A 101 -3.64 9.36 1.68
N ALA A 102 -3.88 9.02 0.40
CA ALA A 102 -4.84 7.99 0.04
C ALA A 102 -4.53 6.62 0.67
N ILE A 103 -3.25 6.27 0.86
CA ILE A 103 -2.85 5.04 1.57
C ILE A 103 -3.05 5.19 3.08
N PHE A 104 -2.68 6.34 3.65
CA PHE A 104 -2.84 6.62 5.08
C PHE A 104 -4.31 6.56 5.52
N ASP A 105 -5.21 7.23 4.78
CA ASP A 105 -6.66 7.27 5.03
C ASP A 105 -7.31 5.87 5.05
N VAL A 106 -6.67 4.86 4.46
CA VAL A 106 -7.18 3.48 4.43
C VAL A 106 -6.79 2.68 5.67
N ILE A 107 -5.66 3.01 6.29
CA ILE A 107 -5.07 2.24 7.40
C ILE A 107 -5.17 2.93 8.76
N GLU A 108 -5.56 4.22 8.80
CA GLU A 108 -5.87 4.95 10.04
C GLU A 108 -7.20 4.53 10.69
#